data_AF-A0A0D5A266-F1
#
_entry.id   AF-A0A0D5A266-F1
#
_cell.length_a   1.000
_cell.length_b   1.000
_cell.length_c   1.000
_cell.angle_alpha   90.00
_cell.angle_beta   90.00
_cell.angle_gamma   90.00
#
_symmetry.space_group_name_H-M   'P 1'
#
loop_
_entity.id
_entity.type
_entity.pdbx_description
1 polymer ?
#
loop_
_entity_poly.entity_id
_entity_poly.type
_entity_poly.pdbx_seq_one_letter_code
_entity_poly.pdbx_strand_id
1 'polypeptide(L)'
;MKLSVNKDLTPLREAAISRIDAFAEQTRNRYLSPGAGQSMVYDQKRREAETFMAAYNANEPIPESDLPHLIAEAARNGIPLLNQAIVYLTMRQLWLTVSPMIEDRRLMAKAAVMAAQSPAEIDQAVIIDWSDLPTP
;
A
#
# COMPACT_ATOMS: atom_id res chain seq x y z
N MET A 1 22.60 2.25 49.40
CA MET A 1 22.20 1.32 48.33
C MET A 1 21.54 2.13 47.22
N LYS A 2 22.23 2.39 46.09
CA LYS A 2 21.59 3.01 44.92
C LYS A 2 20.86 1.90 44.18
N LEU A 3 19.53 1.88 44.25
CA LEU A 3 18.72 1.04 43.36
C LEU A 3 18.86 1.60 41.95
N SER A 4 19.67 0.97 41.11
CA SER A 4 19.59 1.18 39.66
C SER A 4 18.49 0.28 39.12
N VAL A 5 17.27 0.80 39.05
CA VAL A 5 16.22 0.16 38.25
C VAL A 5 16.56 0.46 36.79
N ASN A 6 17.19 -0.49 36.10
CA ASN A 6 17.24 -0.42 34.63
C ASN A 6 15.79 -0.56 34.15
N LYS A 7 15.26 0.51 33.56
CA LYS A 7 13.89 0.50 33.02
C LYS A 7 13.87 -0.47 31.84
N ASP A 8 13.18 -1.60 32.01
CA ASP A 8 12.95 -2.52 30.91
C ASP A 8 12.12 -1.79 29.83
N LEU A 9 12.74 -1.60 28.66
CA LEU A 9 12.12 -0.93 27.53
C LEU A 9 11.34 -1.91 26.64
N THR A 10 11.42 -3.22 26.90
CA THR A 10 10.82 -4.25 26.04
C THR A 10 9.32 -4.03 25.79
N PRO A 11 8.47 -3.80 26.82
CA PRO A 11 7.05 -3.57 26.58
C PRO A 11 6.78 -2.29 25.76
N LEU A 12 7.61 -1.25 25.92
CA LEU A 12 7.50 0.00 25.16
C LEU A 12 7.86 -0.22 23.69
N ARG A 13 8.90 -1.02 23.41
CA ARG A 13 9.30 -1.35 22.04
C ARG A 13 8.23 -2.18 21.33
N GLU A 14 7.66 -3.18 21.99
CA GLU A 14 6.59 -4.01 21.43
C GLU A 14 5.36 -3.19 21.07
N ALA A 15 4.91 -2.32 21.98
CA ALA A 15 3.79 -1.40 21.73
C ALA A 15 4.10 -0.43 20.58
N ALA A 16 5.32 0.12 20.53
CA ALA A 16 5.77 1.01 19.47
C ALA A 16 5.80 0.33 18.09
N ILE A 17 6.32 -0.90 18.01
CA ILE A 17 6.35 -1.70 16.78
C ILE A 17 4.93 -1.98 16.29
N SER A 18 4.02 -2.36 17.19
CA SER A 18 2.61 -2.58 16.85
C SER A 18 1.95 -1.32 16.30
N ARG A 19 2.21 -0.16 16.91
CA ARG A 19 1.72 1.14 16.43
C ARG A 19 2.27 1.51 15.05
N ILE A 20 3.55 1.28 14.81
CA ILE A 20 4.18 1.51 13.49
C ILE A 20 3.51 0.65 12.42
N ASP A 21 3.26 -0.63 12.71
CA ASP A 21 2.59 -1.52 11.76
C ASP A 21 1.15 -1.08 11.49
N ALA A 22 0.41 -0.68 12.53
CA ALA A 22 -0.96 -0.17 12.38
C ALA A 22 -1.02 1.11 11.53
N PHE A 23 -0.10 2.06 11.73
CA PHE A 23 -0.03 3.27 10.92
C PHE A 23 0.40 3.00 9.49
N ALA A 24 1.38 2.12 9.27
CA ALA A 24 1.75 1.70 7.92
C ALA A 24 0.55 1.08 7.20
N GLU A 25 -0.23 0.24 7.87
CA GLU A 25 -1.43 -0.37 7.29
C GLU A 25 -2.54 0.65 7.01
N GLN A 26 -2.80 1.57 7.93
CA GLN A 26 -3.73 2.68 7.69
C GLN A 26 -3.32 3.50 6.46
N THR A 27 -2.01 3.75 6.29
CA THR A 27 -1.48 4.45 5.13
C THR A 27 -1.66 3.64 3.84
N ARG A 28 -1.43 2.31 3.85
CA ARG A 28 -1.71 1.44 2.69
C ARG A 28 -3.18 1.47 2.29
N ASN A 29 -4.09 1.51 3.25
CA ASN A 29 -5.53 1.56 3.01
C ASN A 29 -6.02 2.86 2.33
N ARG A 30 -5.15 3.87 2.17
CA ARG A 30 -5.44 5.02 1.30
C ARG A 30 -5.37 4.65 -0.19
N TYR A 31 -4.59 3.64 -0.54
CA TYR A 31 -4.30 3.24 -1.93
C TYR A 31 -4.92 1.88 -2.30
N LEU A 32 -5.22 1.06 -1.30
CA LEU A 32 -5.74 -0.29 -1.46
C LEU A 32 -7.12 -0.43 -0.84
N SER A 33 -7.93 -1.33 -1.40
CA SER A 33 -9.11 -1.84 -0.70
C SER A 33 -8.69 -2.97 0.23
N PRO A 34 -9.04 -2.93 1.53
CA PRO A 34 -8.66 -3.97 2.47
C PRO A 34 -9.42 -5.27 2.20
N GLY A 35 -8.76 -6.39 2.52
CA GLY A 35 -9.34 -7.74 2.48
C GLY A 35 -8.81 -8.62 1.33
N ALA A 36 -8.52 -9.88 1.64
CA ALA A 36 -7.89 -10.80 0.70
C ALA A 36 -8.70 -11.03 -0.59
N GLY A 37 -10.03 -11.18 -0.47
CA GLY A 37 -10.90 -11.33 -1.64
C GLY A 37 -10.90 -10.09 -2.54
N GLN A 38 -10.86 -8.89 -1.96
CA GLN A 38 -10.77 -7.65 -2.73
C GLN A 38 -9.43 -7.55 -3.44
N SER A 39 -8.32 -7.89 -2.76
CA SER A 39 -7.00 -7.91 -3.39
C SER A 39 -6.94 -8.83 -4.62
N MET A 40 -7.61 -9.98 -4.59
CA MET A 40 -7.69 -10.88 -5.73
C MET A 40 -8.44 -10.24 -6.91
N VAL A 41 -9.56 -9.55 -6.64
CA VAL A 41 -10.33 -8.83 -7.68
C VAL A 41 -9.50 -7.72 -8.31
N TYR A 42 -8.77 -6.94 -7.51
CA TYR A 42 -7.89 -5.88 -8.03
C TYR A 42 -6.70 -6.43 -8.84
N ASP A 43 -6.13 -7.56 -8.44
CA ASP A 43 -5.07 -8.21 -9.24
C ASP A 43 -5.62 -8.69 -10.58
N GLN A 44 -6.82 -9.27 -10.59
CA GLN A 44 -7.50 -9.68 -11.83
C GLN A 44 -7.79 -8.47 -12.73
N LYS A 45 -8.34 -7.38 -12.18
CA LYS A 45 -8.56 -6.11 -12.91
C LYS A 45 -7.27 -5.57 -13.54
N ARG A 46 -6.16 -5.60 -12.81
CA ARG A 46 -4.84 -5.21 -13.36
C ARG A 46 -4.48 -6.07 -14.56
N ARG A 47 -4.56 -7.40 -14.43
CA ARG A 47 -4.21 -8.33 -15.52
C ARG A 47 -5.07 -8.07 -16.76
N GLU A 48 -6.38 -7.88 -16.59
CA GLU A 48 -7.28 -7.56 -17.71
C GLU A 48 -6.89 -6.25 -18.41
N ALA A 49 -6.55 -5.20 -17.66
CA ALA A 49 -6.07 -3.96 -18.26
C ALA A 49 -4.72 -4.12 -18.97
N GLU A 50 -3.77 -4.86 -18.38
CA GLU A 50 -2.47 -5.16 -19.01
C GLU A 50 -2.67 -5.91 -20.34
N THR A 51 -3.50 -6.95 -20.34
CA THR A 51 -3.83 -7.74 -21.55
C THR A 51 -4.54 -6.89 -22.60
N PHE A 52 -5.56 -6.10 -22.21
CA PHE A 52 -6.25 -5.20 -23.12
C PHE A 52 -5.29 -4.18 -23.75
N MET A 53 -4.42 -3.55 -22.95
CA MET A 53 -3.48 -2.56 -23.47
C MET A 53 -2.46 -3.17 -24.43
N ALA A 54 -1.99 -4.39 -24.17
CA ALA A 54 -1.09 -5.11 -25.08
C ALA A 54 -1.76 -5.36 -26.44
N ALA A 55 -2.97 -5.90 -26.44
CA ALA A 55 -3.74 -6.15 -27.68
C ALA A 55 -4.10 -4.84 -28.40
N TYR A 56 -4.53 -3.81 -27.67
CA TYR A 56 -4.85 -2.49 -28.22
C TYR A 56 -3.65 -1.86 -28.93
N ASN A 57 -2.46 -1.90 -28.30
CA ASN A 57 -1.23 -1.36 -28.89
C ASN A 57 -0.73 -2.16 -30.10
N ALA A 58 -0.97 -3.48 -30.12
CA ALA A 58 -0.64 -4.35 -31.24
C ALA A 58 -1.71 -4.32 -32.35
N ASN A 59 -2.84 -3.62 -32.13
CA ASN A 59 -4.01 -3.63 -33.00
C ASN A 59 -4.53 -5.06 -33.26
N GLU A 60 -4.51 -5.90 -32.22
CA GLU A 60 -4.97 -7.29 -32.21
C GLU A 60 -6.35 -7.41 -31.56
N PRO A 61 -7.20 -8.34 -32.03
CA PRO A 61 -8.48 -8.62 -31.38
C PRO A 61 -8.26 -9.33 -30.04
N ILE A 62 -9.11 -9.02 -29.05
CA ILE A 62 -9.15 -9.72 -27.76
C ILE A 62 -10.58 -10.19 -27.47
N PRO A 63 -10.79 -11.47 -27.06
CA PRO A 63 -12.10 -11.95 -26.67
C PRO A 63 -12.63 -11.21 -25.43
N GLU A 64 -13.91 -10.86 -25.44
CA GLU A 64 -14.56 -10.24 -24.26
C GLU A 64 -14.52 -11.13 -23.01
N SER A 65 -14.48 -12.45 -23.20
CA SER A 65 -14.35 -13.43 -22.12
C SER A 65 -13.08 -13.25 -21.30
N ASP A 66 -12.06 -12.60 -21.86
CA ASP A 66 -10.76 -12.38 -21.23
C ASP A 66 -10.73 -11.09 -20.41
N LEU A 67 -11.79 -10.25 -20.51
CA LEU A 67 -11.89 -8.92 -19.93
C LEU A 67 -13.17 -8.67 -19.10
N PRO A 68 -13.71 -9.65 -18.33
CA PRO A 68 -15.03 -9.53 -17.73
C PRO A 68 -15.17 -8.36 -16.73
N HIS A 69 -14.14 -8.07 -15.91
CA HIS A 69 -14.18 -6.96 -14.97
C HIS A 69 -14.01 -5.61 -15.68
N LEU A 70 -13.11 -5.55 -16.67
CA LEU A 70 -12.86 -4.34 -17.43
C LEU A 70 -14.12 -3.89 -18.19
N ILE A 71 -14.80 -4.82 -18.86
CA ILE A 71 -16.06 -4.56 -19.58
C ILE A 71 -17.16 -4.13 -18.62
N ALA A 72 -17.36 -4.88 -17.53
CA ALA A 72 -18.42 -4.58 -16.57
C ALA A 72 -18.26 -3.19 -15.94
N GLU A 73 -17.04 -2.78 -15.58
CA GLU A 73 -16.81 -1.46 -14.97
C GLU A 73 -16.80 -0.31 -15.97
N ALA A 74 -16.28 -0.51 -17.19
CA ALA A 74 -16.39 0.47 -18.25
C ALA A 74 -17.86 0.78 -18.58
N ALA A 75 -18.70 -0.26 -18.68
CA ALA A 75 -20.14 -0.11 -18.87
C ALA A 75 -20.82 0.57 -17.69
N ARG A 76 -20.50 0.17 -16.45
CA ARG A 76 -21.03 0.80 -15.22
C ARG A 76 -20.70 2.30 -15.15
N ASN A 77 -19.48 2.67 -15.56
CA ASN A 77 -18.98 4.04 -15.49
C ASN A 77 -19.33 4.87 -16.74
N GLY A 78 -19.87 4.25 -17.79
CA GLY A 78 -20.21 4.94 -19.04
C GLY A 78 -19.00 5.46 -19.81
N ILE A 79 -17.86 4.76 -19.72
CA ILE A 79 -16.60 5.18 -20.36
C ILE A 79 -16.06 4.09 -21.31
N PRO A 80 -15.22 4.46 -22.30
CA PRO A 80 -14.53 3.48 -23.15
C PRO A 80 -13.64 2.51 -22.36
N LEU A 81 -13.45 1.28 -22.88
CA LEU A 81 -12.56 0.27 -22.29
C LEU A 81 -11.13 0.80 -22.07
N LEU A 82 -10.61 1.55 -23.05
CA LEU A 82 -9.30 2.20 -22.94
C LEU A 82 -9.19 3.09 -21.72
N ASN A 83 -10.22 3.92 -21.47
CA ASN A 83 -10.22 4.83 -20.33
C ASN A 83 -10.30 4.05 -19.00
N GLN A 84 -11.11 2.99 -18.95
CA GLN A 84 -11.18 2.13 -17.76
C GLN A 84 -9.87 1.36 -17.51
N ALA A 85 -9.20 0.90 -18.55
CA ALA A 85 -7.91 0.22 -18.44
C ALA A 85 -6.84 1.17 -17.90
N ILE A 86 -6.82 2.42 -18.40
CA ILE A 86 -5.95 3.48 -17.89
C ILE A 86 -6.19 3.70 -16.40
N VAL A 87 -7.45 3.78 -15.92
CA VAL A 87 -7.75 3.93 -14.49
C VAL A 87 -7.11 2.81 -13.65
N TYR A 88 -7.26 1.55 -14.05
CA TYR A 88 -6.65 0.43 -13.31
C TYR A 88 -5.12 0.51 -13.30
N LEU A 89 -4.50 0.85 -14.43
CA LEU A 89 -3.04 0.92 -14.56
C LEU A 89 -2.45 2.14 -13.84
N THR A 90 -3.15 3.28 -13.82
CA THR A 90 -2.76 4.45 -13.03
C THR A 90 -2.74 4.13 -11.54
N MET A 91 -3.79 3.48 -11.03
CA MET A 91 -3.84 3.07 -9.61
C MET A 91 -2.74 2.06 -9.28
N ARG A 92 -2.47 1.12 -10.20
CA ARG A 92 -1.34 0.18 -10.05
C ARG A 92 0.00 0.92 -9.99
N GLN A 93 0.23 1.86 -10.91
CA GLN A 93 1.49 2.60 -10.96
C GLN A 93 1.68 3.45 -9.71
N LEU A 94 0.62 4.10 -9.24
CA LEU A 94 0.64 4.83 -7.98
C LEU A 94 1.03 3.91 -6.82
N TRP A 95 0.40 2.73 -6.71
CA TRP A 95 0.75 1.74 -5.69
C TRP A 95 2.22 1.31 -5.75
N LEU A 96 2.75 1.04 -6.95
CA LEU A 96 4.15 0.67 -7.15
C LEU A 96 5.14 1.77 -6.71
N THR A 97 4.73 3.03 -6.82
CA THR A 97 5.52 4.16 -6.35
C THR A 97 5.46 4.30 -4.83
N VAL A 98 4.28 4.19 -4.21
CA VAL A 98 4.12 4.47 -2.77
C VAL A 98 4.43 3.28 -1.87
N SER A 99 4.22 2.04 -2.32
CA SER A 99 4.40 0.86 -1.46
C SER A 99 5.84 0.70 -0.93
N PRO A 100 6.90 0.94 -1.71
CA PRO A 100 8.27 0.88 -1.20
C PRO A 100 8.55 2.01 -0.20
N MET A 101 8.03 3.22 -0.42
CA MET A 101 8.19 4.35 0.50
C MET A 101 7.55 4.04 1.86
N ILE A 102 6.36 3.43 1.86
CA ILE A 102 5.67 3.00 3.08
C ILE A 102 6.51 1.95 3.82
N GLU A 103 7.02 0.97 3.09
CA GLU A 103 7.77 -0.14 3.67
C GLU A 103 9.11 0.30 4.26
N ASP A 104 9.85 1.14 3.53
CA ASP A 104 11.13 1.68 3.98
C ASP A 104 10.98 2.48 5.27
N ARG A 105 10.02 3.43 5.32
CA ARG A 105 9.74 4.21 6.53
C ARG A 105 9.31 3.34 7.71
N ARG A 106 8.49 2.32 7.46
CA ARG A 106 8.07 1.36 8.48
C ARG A 106 9.28 0.63 9.07
N LEU A 107 10.17 0.13 8.23
CA LEU A 107 11.37 -0.60 8.66
C LEU A 107 12.38 0.32 9.36
N MET A 108 12.60 1.54 8.85
CA MET A 108 13.44 2.55 9.48
C MET A 108 12.93 2.94 10.87
N ALA A 109 11.62 3.16 11.03
CA ALA A 109 11.02 3.47 12.32
C ALA A 109 11.20 2.32 13.32
N LYS A 110 11.03 1.06 12.87
CA LYS A 110 11.31 -0.11 13.73
C LYS A 110 12.78 -0.20 14.12
N ALA A 111 13.70 0.06 13.19
CA ALA A 111 15.13 0.10 13.49
C ALA A 111 15.46 1.20 14.52
N ALA A 112 14.87 2.39 14.39
CA ALA A 112 15.01 3.48 15.36
C ALA A 112 14.43 3.09 16.74
N VAL A 113 13.26 2.45 16.78
CA VAL A 113 12.70 1.89 18.01
C VAL A 113 13.63 0.88 18.63
N MET A 114 14.36 0.06 17.88
CA MET A 114 15.31 -0.90 18.44
C MET A 114 16.61 -0.25 18.93
N ALA A 115 17.06 0.83 18.29
CA ALA A 115 18.27 1.57 18.67
C ALA A 115 18.05 2.50 19.88
N ALA A 116 16.80 2.91 20.14
CA ALA A 116 16.44 3.84 21.21
C ALA A 116 16.94 3.38 22.59
N GLN A 117 17.51 4.30 23.37
CA GLN A 117 18.06 4.08 24.71
C GLN A 117 17.12 4.61 25.81
N SER A 118 16.02 5.25 25.42
CA SER A 118 15.07 5.85 26.36
C SER A 118 13.62 5.75 25.87
N PRO A 119 12.62 5.84 26.77
CA PRO A 119 11.22 5.94 26.39
C PRO A 119 10.92 7.10 25.43
N ALA A 120 11.56 8.26 25.65
CA ALA A 120 11.36 9.45 24.82
C ALA A 120 11.85 9.22 23.37
N GLU A 121 12.97 8.51 23.19
CA GLU A 121 13.44 8.13 21.86
C GLU A 121 12.49 7.13 21.17
N ILE A 122 11.89 6.21 21.92
CA ILE A 122 10.85 5.31 21.38
C ILE A 122 9.62 6.10 20.92
N ASP A 123 9.15 7.04 21.73
CA ASP A 123 8.00 7.90 21.40
C ASP A 123 8.28 8.77 20.16
N GLN A 124 9.52 9.22 19.98
CA GLN A 124 9.90 9.97 18.79
C GLN A 124 9.98 9.07 17.54
N ALA A 125 10.48 7.84 17.67
CA ALA A 125 10.65 6.92 16.56
C ALA A 125 9.32 6.45 15.93
N VAL A 126 8.21 6.51 16.66
CA VAL A 126 6.88 6.16 16.12
C VAL A 126 6.22 7.29 15.32
N ILE A 127 6.81 8.50 15.31
CA ILE A 127 6.30 9.63 14.54
C ILE A 127 6.87 9.54 13.13
N ILE A 128 6.05 9.01 12.22
CA ILE A 128 6.41 8.87 10.80
C ILE A 128 5.62 9.91 10.00
N ASP A 129 6.33 10.69 9.19
CA ASP A 129 5.69 11.59 8.24
C ASP A 129 5.26 10.84 6.96
N TRP A 130 3.99 11.01 6.60
CA TRP A 130 3.34 10.42 5.43
C TRP A 130 2.77 11.49 4.49
N SER A 131 3.00 12.78 4.79
CA SER A 131 2.37 13.90 4.11
C SER A 131 2.86 14.12 2.68
N ASP A 132 4.05 13.63 2.38
CA ASP A 132 4.68 13.70 1.05
C ASP A 132 4.28 12.54 0.12
N LEU A 133 3.52 11.57 0.62
CA LEU A 133 2.99 10.51 -0.24
C LEU A 133 1.94 11.09 -1.21
N PRO A 134 2.03 10.79 -2.53
CA PRO A 134 1.07 11.27 -3.51
C PRO A 134 -0.37 10.89 -3.15
N THR A 135 -1.34 11.75 -3.47
CA THR A 135 -2.75 11.44 -3.24
C THR A 135 -3.27 10.39 -4.25
N PRO A 136 -4.14 9.46 -3.81
CA PRO A 136 -4.88 8.57 -4.70
C PRO A 136 -5.76 9.32 -5.70
#